data_AF-W4VP15-F1
#
_entry.id   AF-W4VP15-F1
#
_cell.length_a   1.000
_cell.length_b   1.000
_cell.length_c   1.000
_cell.angle_alpha   90.00
_cell.angle_beta   90.00
_cell.angle_gamma   90.00
#
_symmetry.space_group_name_H-M   'P 1'
#
loop_
_entity.id
_entity.type
_entity.pdbx_description
1 polymer ?
#
loop_
_entity_poly.entity_id
_entity_poly.type
_entity_poly.pdbx_seq_one_letter_code
_entity_poly.pdbx_strand_id
1 'polypeptide(L)'
;MVGNVIINRAKAGCLDFKDLRSISDVIYQVQGDNYSFEAVQKGNVFYQRAREVERRLAEQTIKYWREHPSKYALWYFNPYGECPPTWYGQPFAGQFKEHCYYEPEANTCEGAYRW
;
A
#
# COMPACT_ATOMS: atom_id res chain seq x y z
N MET A 1 6.62 5.92 1.55
CA MET A 1 5.42 5.43 2.25
C MET A 1 4.68 4.35 1.47
N VAL A 2 4.32 4.51 0.18
CA VAL A 2 3.63 3.46 -0.59
C VAL A 2 4.34 2.08 -0.56
N GLY A 3 5.68 2.05 -0.58
CA GLY A 3 6.42 0.80 -0.43
C GLY A 3 6.08 0.01 0.85
N ASN A 4 5.79 0.69 1.97
CA ASN A 4 5.33 0.03 3.19
C ASN A 4 3.98 -0.66 3.00
N VAL A 5 3.05 0.01 2.32
CA VAL A 5 1.74 -0.57 2.00
C VAL A 5 1.89 -1.83 1.15
N ILE A 6 2.80 -1.83 0.17
CA ILE A 6 3.07 -3.01 -0.67
C ILE A 6 3.53 -4.18 0.19
N ILE A 7 4.50 -3.97 1.08
CA ILE A 7 4.97 -5.03 1.97
C ILE A 7 3.85 -5.47 2.93
N ASN A 8 3.08 -4.53 3.49
CA ASN A 8 1.96 -4.82 4.37
C ASN A 8 0.89 -5.70 3.68
N ARG A 9 0.57 -5.44 2.41
CA ARG A 9 -0.38 -6.26 1.64
C ARG A 9 0.13 -7.68 1.42
N ALA A 10 1.41 -7.85 1.10
CA ALA A 10 2.01 -9.18 0.88
C ALA A 10 1.99 -10.06 2.15
N LYS A 11 1.97 -9.46 3.34
CA LYS A 11 1.95 -10.18 4.63
C LYS A 11 0.56 -10.26 5.28
N ALA A 12 -0.38 -9.41 4.86
CA ALA A 12 -1.64 -9.21 5.56
C ALA A 12 -2.49 -10.49 5.60
N GLY A 13 -2.62 -11.19 4.47
CA GLY A 13 -3.34 -12.46 4.38
C GLY A 13 -4.80 -12.39 4.84
N CYS A 14 -5.43 -11.22 4.74
CA CYS A 14 -6.73 -10.89 5.31
C CYS A 14 -7.50 -9.97 4.35
N LEU A 15 -8.79 -9.73 4.63
CA LEU A 15 -9.61 -8.74 3.91
C LEU A 15 -9.47 -8.89 2.38
N ASP A 16 -9.12 -7.81 1.68
CA ASP A 16 -8.91 -7.77 0.22
C ASP A 16 -7.60 -8.42 -0.25
N PHE A 17 -6.75 -8.89 0.68
CA PHE A 17 -5.36 -9.28 0.43
C PHE A 17 -5.05 -10.73 0.83
N LYS A 18 -6.06 -11.62 0.85
CA LYS A 18 -5.92 -13.03 1.27
C LYS A 18 -5.02 -13.86 0.36
N ASP A 19 -5.03 -13.56 -0.94
CA ASP A 19 -4.35 -14.35 -1.97
C ASP A 19 -3.03 -13.73 -2.45
N LEU A 20 -2.55 -12.68 -1.77
CA LEU A 20 -1.29 -12.03 -2.10
C LEU A 20 -0.16 -12.68 -1.30
N ARG A 21 0.72 -13.43 -1.98
CA ARG A 21 1.82 -14.19 -1.36
C ARG A 21 3.19 -13.66 -1.72
N SER A 22 3.28 -12.83 -2.75
CA SER A 22 4.51 -12.22 -3.23
C SER A 22 4.33 -10.73 -3.53
N ILE A 23 5.45 -10.00 -3.64
CA ILE A 23 5.42 -8.60 -4.08
C ILE A 23 4.85 -8.50 -5.50
N SER A 24 5.15 -9.47 -6.36
CA SER A 24 4.57 -9.52 -7.71
C SER A 24 3.05 -9.62 -7.66
N ASP A 25 2.50 -10.47 -6.79
CA ASP A 25 1.04 -10.60 -6.65
C ASP A 25 0.41 -9.27 -6.24
N VAL A 26 1.05 -8.55 -5.30
CA VAL A 26 0.58 -7.23 -4.88
C VAL A 26 0.63 -6.24 -6.04
N ILE A 27 1.75 -6.17 -6.78
CA ILE A 27 1.92 -5.24 -7.90
C ILE A 27 0.91 -5.50 -9.02
N TYR A 28 0.62 -6.77 -9.32
CA TYR A 28 -0.33 -7.16 -10.36
C TYR A 28 -1.75 -7.40 -9.84
N GLN A 29 -2.03 -7.10 -8.57
CA GLN A 29 -3.36 -7.28 -8.00
C GLN A 29 -4.38 -6.39 -8.74
N VAL A 30 -5.48 -7.00 -9.19
CA VAL A 30 -6.64 -6.31 -9.73
C VAL A 30 -7.64 -6.08 -8.60
N GLN A 31 -8.11 -4.84 -8.47
CA GLN A 31 -9.16 -4.45 -7.53
C GLN A 31 -10.31 -3.80 -8.32
N GLY A 32 -11.49 -4.42 -8.28
CA GLY A 32 -12.56 -4.09 -9.22
C GLY A 32 -12.13 -4.40 -10.65
N ASP A 33 -12.25 -3.42 -11.55
CA ASP A 33 -11.91 -3.59 -12.98
C ASP A 33 -10.50 -3.09 -13.34
N ASN A 34 -9.67 -2.67 -12.37
CA ASN A 34 -8.37 -2.05 -12.63
C ASN A 34 -7.23 -2.66 -11.80
N TYR A 35 -5.99 -2.55 -12.29
CA TYR A 35 -4.81 -2.81 -11.48
C TYR A 35 -4.73 -1.84 -10.29
N SER A 36 -4.27 -2.36 -9.15
CA SER A 36 -4.06 -1.58 -7.92
C SER A 36 -3.02 -0.46 -8.07
N PHE A 37 -2.14 -0.59 -9.06
CA PHE A 37 -1.10 0.38 -9.37
C PHE A 37 -1.25 0.89 -10.80
N GLU A 38 -1.49 2.20 -10.93
CA GLU A 38 -1.67 2.89 -12.21
C GLU A 38 -0.51 2.67 -13.19
N ALA A 39 0.72 2.55 -12.67
CA ALA A 39 1.90 2.26 -13.47
C ALA A 39 1.74 0.98 -14.32
N VAL A 40 1.16 -0.07 -13.74
CA VAL A 40 0.91 -1.35 -14.42
C VAL A 40 -0.16 -1.15 -15.50
N GLN A 41 -1.25 -0.47 -15.17
CA GLN A 41 -2.37 -0.21 -16.10
C GLN A 41 -1.93 0.62 -17.32
N LYS A 42 -1.16 1.69 -17.10
CA LYS A 42 -0.76 2.63 -18.15
C LYS A 42 0.49 2.17 -18.91
N GLY A 43 1.34 1.33 -18.31
CA GLY A 43 2.54 0.73 -18.91
C GLY A 43 3.68 1.71 -19.25
N ASN A 44 3.39 3.00 -19.44
CA ASN A 44 4.33 4.03 -19.88
C ASN A 44 5.56 4.18 -18.98
N VAL A 45 5.41 4.03 -17.66
CA VAL A 45 6.50 4.11 -16.68
C VAL A 45 6.96 2.74 -16.18
N PHE A 46 6.13 1.71 -16.29
CA PHE A 46 6.39 0.41 -15.66
C PHE A 46 7.57 -0.35 -16.30
N TYR A 47 7.74 -0.23 -17.62
CA TYR A 47 8.84 -0.85 -18.35
C TYR A 47 10.09 0.04 -18.45
N GLN A 48 10.05 1.24 -17.87
CA GLN A 48 11.22 2.11 -17.82
C GLN A 48 12.18 1.67 -16.71
N ARG A 49 13.46 2.04 -16.85
CA ARG A 49 14.45 1.80 -15.81
C ARG A 49 14.07 2.55 -14.54
N ALA A 50 13.97 1.85 -13.41
CA ALA A 50 13.77 2.46 -12.11
C ALA A 50 14.93 3.42 -11.78
N ARG A 51 14.60 4.65 -11.36
CA ARG A 51 15.61 5.62 -10.91
C ARG A 51 16.20 5.16 -9.57
N GLU A 52 17.40 5.63 -9.24
CA GLU A 52 18.14 5.15 -8.06
C GLU A 52 17.42 5.44 -6.74
N VAL A 53 16.72 6.57 -6.65
CA VAL A 53 15.97 6.97 -5.45
C VAL A 53 14.87 5.96 -5.15
N GLU A 54 14.07 5.56 -6.13
CA GLU A 54 13.02 4.55 -5.94
C GLU A 54 13.59 3.19 -5.58
N ARG A 55 14.70 2.78 -6.20
CA ARG A 55 15.37 1.53 -5.85
C ARG A 55 15.82 1.53 -4.39
N ARG A 56 16.44 2.64 -3.93
CA ARG A 56 16.86 2.80 -2.53
C ARG A 56 15.68 2.77 -1.57
N LEU A 57 14.60 3.47 -1.89
CA LEU A 57 13.39 3.49 -1.04
C LEU A 57 12.72 2.11 -0.98
N ALA A 58 12.64 1.39 -2.10
CA ALA A 58 12.12 0.03 -2.14
C ALA A 58 12.99 -0.92 -1.27
N GLU A 59 14.31 -0.82 -1.39
CA GLU A 59 15.24 -1.61 -0.58
C GLU A 59 15.06 -1.35 0.91
N GLN A 60 14.87 -0.09 1.32
CA GLN A 60 14.59 0.25 2.72
C GLN A 60 13.34 -0.45 3.24
N THR A 61 12.26 -0.46 2.47
CA THR A 61 11.00 -1.11 2.89
C THR A 61 11.13 -2.63 3.01
N ILE A 62 11.94 -3.26 2.14
CA ILE A 62 12.26 -4.69 2.24
C ILE A 62 13.12 -4.95 3.49
N LYS A 63 14.06 -4.04 3.80
CA LYS A 63 14.90 -4.06 5.01
C LYS A 63 14.19 -3.45 6.23
N TYR A 64 12.90 -3.75 6.39
CA TYR A 64 12.15 -3.48 7.61
C TYR A 64 11.91 -2.00 7.96
N TRP A 65 12.29 -1.05 7.11
CA TRP A 65 11.97 0.36 7.35
C TRP A 65 10.46 0.55 7.24
N ARG A 66 9.83 1.04 8.32
CA ARG A 66 8.39 1.31 8.42
C ARG A 66 8.18 2.60 9.18
N GLU A 67 7.36 3.49 8.63
CA GLU A 67 7.16 4.83 9.17
C GLU A 67 5.69 5.22 9.13
N HIS A 68 5.26 5.98 10.14
CA HIS A 68 3.92 6.56 10.20
C HIS A 68 3.74 7.58 9.05
N PRO A 69 2.58 7.61 8.37
CA PRO A 69 1.32 6.90 8.64
C PRO A 69 1.19 5.53 7.94
N SER A 70 2.20 5.09 7.20
CA SER A 70 2.14 3.86 6.40
C SER A 70 2.56 2.59 7.15
N LYS A 71 2.80 2.68 8.46
CA LYS A 71 3.37 1.60 9.26
C LYS A 71 2.53 0.32 9.14
N TYR A 72 1.22 0.41 9.37
CA TYR A 72 0.30 -0.73 9.22
C TYR A 72 -0.75 -0.52 8.12
N ALA A 73 -0.69 0.60 7.40
CA ALA A 73 -1.67 0.94 6.38
C ALA A 73 -1.70 -0.11 5.26
N LEU A 74 -2.91 -0.48 4.84
CA LEU A 74 -3.16 -1.37 3.70
C LEU A 74 -3.75 -0.60 2.51
N TRP A 75 -4.31 0.57 2.76
CA TRP A 75 -4.97 1.41 1.76
C TRP A 75 -4.41 2.82 1.80
N TYR A 76 -4.37 3.45 0.63
CA TYR A 76 -4.04 4.84 0.47
C TYR A 76 -4.68 5.40 -0.80
N PHE A 77 -4.97 6.69 -0.82
CA PHE A 77 -5.39 7.41 -2.02
C PHE A 77 -5.10 8.91 -1.89
N ASN A 78 -5.15 9.63 -3.01
CA ASN A 78 -5.02 11.09 -3.06
C ASN A 78 -6.42 11.72 -3.24
N PRO A 79 -7.05 12.26 -2.18
CA PRO A 79 -8.34 12.96 -2.30
C PRO A 79 -8.18 14.33 -2.96
N TYR A 80 -9.27 14.86 -3.53
CA TYR A 80 -9.32 16.26 -3.98
C TYR A 80 -9.47 17.29 -2.84
N GLY A 81 -9.53 16.84 -1.58
CA GLY A 81 -9.77 17.68 -0.40
C GLY A 81 -9.17 17.07 0.87
N GLU A 82 -9.76 17.37 2.03
CA GLU A 82 -9.30 16.80 3.29
C GLU A 82 -9.42 15.27 3.32
N CYS A 83 -8.50 14.60 4.03
CA CYS A 83 -8.54 13.15 4.22
C CYS A 83 -9.84 12.76 4.94
N PRO A 84 -10.70 11.92 4.33
CA PRO A 84 -11.87 11.40 5.02
C PRO A 84 -11.48 10.64 6.28
N PRO A 85 -12.28 10.71 7.37
CA PRO A 85 -11.98 10.02 8.62
C PRO A 85 -11.98 8.49 8.47
N THR A 86 -12.69 7.98 7.46
CA THR A 86 -12.69 6.56 7.09
C THR A 86 -12.70 6.38 5.58
N TRP A 87 -12.18 5.24 5.12
CA TRP A 87 -12.28 4.81 3.72
C TRP A 87 -12.57 3.31 3.66
N TYR A 88 -13.63 2.89 2.95
CA TYR A 88 -14.18 1.52 3.01
C TYR A 88 -14.42 1.02 4.45
N GLY A 89 -14.85 1.92 5.34
CA GLY A 89 -15.03 1.62 6.77
C GLY A 89 -13.74 1.48 7.58
N GLN A 90 -12.57 1.66 6.97
CA GLN A 90 -11.27 1.53 7.63
C GLN A 90 -10.82 2.89 8.21
N PRO A 91 -10.27 2.94 9.44
CA PRO A 91 -9.88 4.18 10.10
C PRO A 91 -8.70 4.90 9.42
N PHE A 92 -8.76 6.23 9.42
CA PHE A 92 -7.66 7.08 8.99
C PHE A 92 -6.46 6.95 9.92
N ALA A 93 -5.31 6.61 9.34
CA ALA A 93 -4.04 6.50 10.08
C ALA A 93 -3.25 7.80 10.05
N GLY A 94 -3.32 8.53 8.93
CA GLY A 94 -2.64 9.82 8.78
C GLY A 94 -2.34 10.16 7.33
N GLN A 95 -1.80 11.34 7.12
CA GLN A 95 -1.47 11.86 5.81
C GLN A 95 0.05 11.96 5.63
N PHE A 96 0.54 11.61 4.44
CA PHE A 96 1.90 11.94 4.03
C PHE A 96 1.89 12.54 2.64
N LYS A 97 2.28 13.82 2.55
CA LYS A 97 2.12 14.64 1.34
C LYS A 97 0.65 14.59 0.88
N GLU A 98 0.41 14.24 -0.37
CA GLU A 98 -0.93 14.24 -0.96
C GLU A 98 -1.72 12.96 -0.68
N HIS A 99 -1.13 11.95 -0.03
CA HIS A 99 -1.81 10.66 0.18
C HIS A 99 -2.30 10.50 1.62
N CYS A 100 -3.56 10.10 1.74
CA CYS A 100 -4.20 9.67 2.98
C CYS A 100 -4.02 8.17 3.13
N TYR A 101 -3.64 7.70 4.33
CA TYR A 101 -3.37 6.29 4.61
C TYR A 101 -4.40 5.77 5.61
N TYR A 102 -4.82 4.52 5.41
CA TYR A 102 -5.85 3.86 6.21
C TYR A 102 -5.35 2.50 6.67
N GLU A 103 -5.54 2.24 7.95
CA GLU A 103 -5.21 0.99 8.62
C GLU A 103 -6.46 0.13 8.75
N PRO A 104 -6.32 -1.21 8.79
CA PRO A 104 -7.47 -2.06 9.02
C PRO A 104 -8.09 -1.74 10.39
N GLU A 105 -9.41 -1.85 10.52
CA GLU A 105 -10.05 -1.75 11.82
C GLU A 105 -9.46 -2.80 12.79
N ALA A 106 -9.33 -2.43 14.06
CA ALA A 106 -8.76 -3.30 15.07
C ALA A 106 -9.47 -4.67 15.08
N ASN A 107 -8.69 -5.74 15.24
CA ASN A 107 -9.17 -7.14 15.24
C ASN A 107 -9.75 -7.65 13.91
N THR A 108 -9.66 -6.91 12.80
CA THR A 108 -10.12 -7.40 11.48
C THR A 108 -9.02 -7.99 10.61
N CYS A 109 -7.77 -7.55 10.82
CA CYS A 109 -6.61 -8.03 10.09
C CYS A 109 -5.35 -8.04 10.93
N GLU A 110 -5.11 -9.13 11.64
CA GLU A 110 -3.93 -9.25 12.50
C GLU A 110 -2.60 -9.28 11.71
N GLY A 111 -2.62 -9.82 10.49
CA GLY A 111 -1.43 -9.92 9.64
C GLY A 111 -0.81 -8.57 9.26
N ALA A 112 -1.60 -7.48 9.23
CA ALA A 112 -1.08 -6.14 8.98
C ALA A 112 -0.18 -5.62 10.12
N TYR A 113 -0.48 -6.04 11.36
CA TYR A 113 0.18 -5.59 12.58
C TYR A 113 1.35 -6.46 13.01
N ARG A 114 1.36 -7.75 12.61
CA ARG A 114 2.46 -8.67 12.92
C ARG A 114 3.70 -8.34 12.08
N TRP A 115 4.89 -8.74 12.51
CA TRP A 115 6.09 -8.65 11.69
C TRP A 115 6.84 -9.97 11.63
#